data_AF-A0A327ZJD5-F1
#
_entry.id   AF-A0A327ZJD5-F1
#
_cell.length_a   1.000
_cell.length_b   1.000
_cell.length_c   1.000
_cell.angle_alpha   90.00
_cell.angle_beta   90.00
_cell.angle_gamma   90.00
#
_symmetry.space_group_name_H-M   'P 1'
#
loop_
_entity.id
_entity.type
_entity.pdbx_description
1 polymer ?
#
loop_
_entity_poly.entity_id
_entity_poly.type
_entity_poly.pdbx_seq_one_letter_code
_entity_poly.pdbx_strand_id
1 'polypeptide(L)'
;MGALKPWHIIVLVVVLVLLFGAKRLPDAARSLGRSLRIIKAETKGLVDDDNNVAEKAEPQHSRTPLNGEVQQPYQQPGYQQAPPPQGYQQPQPGYQQPQQPPAQPFVDPVQRTNDR
;
A
#
# COMPACT_ATOMS: atom_id res chain seq x y z
N MET A 1 -26.79 -16.94 -41.57
CA MET A 1 -26.37 -16.91 -40.15
C MET A 1 -24.94 -16.37 -40.07
N GLY A 2 -24.77 -15.07 -40.35
CA GLY A 2 -23.45 -14.42 -40.45
C GLY A 2 -22.92 -14.03 -39.09
N ALA A 3 -22.36 -15.01 -38.37
CA ALA A 3 -21.73 -14.78 -37.09
C ALA A 3 -20.58 -13.77 -37.23
N LEU A 4 -20.74 -12.61 -36.60
CA LEU A 4 -19.65 -11.72 -36.18
C LEU A 4 -18.65 -11.39 -37.29
N LYS A 5 -19.11 -10.74 -38.37
CA LYS A 5 -18.16 -10.08 -39.29
C LYS A 5 -17.26 -9.18 -38.44
N PRO A 6 -15.91 -9.29 -38.54
CA PRO A 6 -14.94 -8.54 -37.72
C PRO A 6 -15.23 -7.04 -37.63
N TRP A 7 -15.90 -6.51 -38.65
CA TRP A 7 -16.45 -5.16 -38.69
C TRP A 7 -17.28 -4.74 -37.46
N HIS A 8 -18.17 -5.61 -36.95
CA HIS A 8 -19.04 -5.26 -35.83
C HIS A 8 -18.26 -5.09 -34.53
N ILE A 9 -17.20 -5.90 -34.34
CA ILE A 9 -16.32 -5.80 -33.17
C ILE A 9 -15.58 -4.45 -33.19
N ILE A 10 -15.10 -4.03 -34.36
CA ILE A 10 -14.44 -2.72 -34.52
C ILE A 10 -15.39 -1.59 -34.12
N VAL A 11 -16.63 -1.61 -34.64
CA VAL A 11 -17.63 -0.59 -34.29
C VAL A 11 -17.91 -0.58 -32.79
N LEU A 12 -18.04 -1.74 -32.15
CA LEU A 12 -18.30 -1.85 -30.71
C LEU A 12 -17.14 -1.30 -29.87
N VAL A 13 -15.90 -1.60 -30.25
CA VAL A 13 -14.70 -1.03 -29.61
C VAL A 13 -14.66 0.49 -29.77
N VAL A 14 -14.98 1.02 -30.95
CA VAL A 14 -15.04 2.46 -31.19
C VAL A 14 -16.07 3.12 -30.28
N VAL A 15 -17.27 2.55 -30.15
CA VAL A 15 -18.31 3.07 -29.24
C VAL A 15 -17.85 3.05 -27.78
N LEU A 16 -17.21 1.97 -27.33
CA LEU A 16 -16.66 1.89 -25.97
C LEU A 16 -15.55 2.93 -25.72
N VAL A 17 -14.67 3.17 -26.70
CA VAL A 17 -13.62 4.20 -26.61
C VAL A 17 -14.24 5.60 -26.54
N LEU A 18 -15.33 5.87 -27.26
CA LEU A 18 -16.00 7.17 -27.21
C LEU A 18 -16.71 7.40 -25.86
N LEU A 19 -17.34 6.38 -25.28
CA LEU A 19 -18.05 6.49 -24.01
C LEU A 19 -17.12 6.53 -22.79
N PHE A 20 -16.11 5.64 -22.76
CA PHE A 20 -15.20 5.49 -21.61
C PHE A 20 -13.91 6.28 -21.76
N GLY A 21 -13.50 6.61 -22.99
CA GLY A 21 -12.24 7.30 -23.29
C GLY A 21 -11.06 6.34 -23.54
N ALA A 22 -10.17 6.73 -24.45
CA ALA A 22 -9.04 5.92 -24.89
C ALA A 22 -8.04 5.55 -23.78
N LYS A 23 -7.97 6.33 -22.68
CA LYS A 23 -7.09 6.02 -21.53
C LYS A 23 -7.74 5.10 -20.49
N ARG A 24 -9.07 5.05 -20.39
CA ARG A 24 -9.78 4.28 -19.35
C ARG A 24 -9.96 2.81 -19.72
N LEU A 25 -10.21 2.52 -21.00
CA LEU A 25 -10.31 1.15 -21.52
C LEU A 25 -9.05 0.29 -21.25
N PRO A 26 -7.83 0.72 -21.61
CA PRO A 26 -6.64 -0.08 -21.37
C PRO A 26 -6.31 -0.21 -19.88
N ASP A 27 -6.63 0.81 -19.08
CA ASP A 27 -6.40 0.78 -17.64
C ASP A 27 -7.35 -0.23 -16.94
N ALA A 28 -8.64 -0.18 -17.27
CA ALA A 28 -9.64 -1.14 -16.80
C ALA A 28 -9.34 -2.57 -17.29
N ALA A 29 -8.95 -2.74 -18.55
CA ALA A 29 -8.55 -4.06 -19.07
C ALA A 29 -7.32 -4.63 -18.34
N ARG A 30 -6.35 -3.77 -17.98
CA ARG A 30 -5.14 -4.19 -17.23
C ARG A 30 -5.44 -4.56 -15.78
N SER A 31 -6.37 -3.88 -15.10
CA SER A 31 -6.75 -4.25 -13.73
C SER A 31 -7.59 -5.53 -13.72
N LEU A 32 -8.60 -5.62 -14.60
CA LEU A 32 -9.45 -6.81 -14.75
C LEU A 32 -8.64 -8.03 -15.20
N GLY A 33 -7.67 -7.85 -16.11
CA GLY A 33 -6.79 -8.93 -16.56
C GLY A 33 -5.89 -9.49 -15.45
N ARG A 34 -5.48 -8.65 -14.49
CA ARG A 34 -4.71 -9.13 -13.31
C ARG A 34 -5.57 -9.98 -12.38
N SER A 35 -6.80 -9.55 -12.08
CA SER A 35 -7.75 -10.35 -11.26
C SER A 35 -8.14 -11.66 -11.94
N LEU A 36 -8.41 -11.64 -13.25
CA LEU A 36 -8.71 -12.84 -14.02
C LEU A 36 -7.54 -13.83 -14.09
N ARG A 37 -6.29 -13.34 -14.12
CA ARG A 37 -5.10 -14.21 -14.11
C ARG A 37 -4.97 -15.00 -12.82
N ILE A 38 -5.26 -14.37 -11.68
CA ILE A 38 -5.21 -15.02 -10.36
C ILE A 38 -6.27 -16.12 -10.31
N ILE A 39 -7.52 -15.77 -10.64
CA ILE A 39 -8.64 -16.71 -10.67
C ILE A 39 -8.33 -17.88 -11.64
N LYS A 40 -7.79 -17.58 -12.83
CA LYS A 40 -7.40 -18.61 -13.80
C LYS A 40 -6.28 -19.52 -13.30
N ALA A 41 -5.31 -19.00 -12.55
CA ALA A 41 -4.22 -19.80 -11.99
C ALA A 41 -4.72 -20.73 -10.88
N GLU A 42 -5.60 -20.23 -10.01
CA GLU A 42 -6.24 -21.04 -8.96
C GLU A 42 -7.18 -22.10 -9.55
N THR A 43 -7.96 -21.73 -10.57
CA THR A 43 -8.86 -22.67 -11.26
C THR A 43 -8.09 -23.71 -12.08
N LYS A 44 -6.93 -23.36 -12.66
CA LYS A 44 -6.10 -24.34 -13.39
C LYS A 44 -5.56 -25.43 -12.46
N GLY A 45 -5.23 -25.11 -11.21
CA GLY A 45 -4.82 -26.10 -10.22
C GLY A 45 -5.91 -27.15 -9.96
N LEU A 46 -7.18 -26.77 -10.00
CA LEU A 46 -8.31 -27.69 -9.83
C LEU A 46 -8.59 -28.56 -11.07
N VAL A 47 -8.31 -28.03 -12.27
CA VAL A 47 -8.52 -28.75 -13.53
C VAL A 47 -7.34 -29.69 -13.87
N ASP A 48 -6.11 -29.31 -13.49
CA ASP A 48 -4.92 -30.16 -13.65
C ASP A 48 -4.87 -31.31 -12.62
N ASP A 49 -5.42 -31.15 -11.42
CA ASP A 49 -5.43 -32.21 -10.37
C ASP A 49 -6.28 -33.43 -10.77
N ASP A 50 -7.24 -33.26 -11.70
CA ASP A 50 -8.02 -34.35 -12.30
C ASP A 50 -7.24 -35.09 -13.42
N ASN A 51 -6.16 -34.50 -13.96
CA ASN A 51 -5.43 -35.03 -15.12
C ASN A 51 -3.95 -35.38 -14.87
N ASN A 52 -3.34 -35.00 -13.74
CA ASN A 52 -1.88 -35.14 -13.58
C ASN A 52 -1.40 -35.33 -12.13
N VAL A 53 -1.51 -36.56 -11.62
CA VAL A 53 -0.80 -36.99 -10.40
C VAL A 53 0.68 -37.32 -10.66
N ALA A 54 1.21 -37.07 -11.88
CA ALA A 54 2.50 -37.62 -12.34
C ALA A 54 3.63 -36.59 -12.52
N GLU A 55 3.38 -35.27 -12.48
CA GLU A 55 4.39 -34.25 -12.77
C GLU A 55 4.54 -33.23 -11.64
N LYS A 56 4.60 -33.72 -10.39
CA LYS A 56 4.94 -32.88 -9.22
C LYS A 56 6.44 -32.94 -8.91
N ALA A 57 7.22 -32.17 -9.65
CA ALA A 57 8.50 -31.57 -9.26
C ALA A 57 8.92 -30.72 -10.47
N GLU A 58 8.90 -29.38 -10.44
CA GLU A 58 9.96 -28.55 -9.83
C GLU A 58 9.47 -27.10 -9.63
N PRO A 59 10.08 -26.34 -8.70
CA PRO A 59 9.63 -25.01 -8.29
C PRO A 59 10.16 -23.92 -9.23
N GLN A 60 9.30 -23.04 -9.74
CA GLN A 60 9.73 -21.77 -10.32
C GLN A 60 9.01 -20.60 -9.64
N HIS A 61 9.55 -20.23 -8.49
CA HIS A 61 9.74 -18.84 -8.13
C HIS A 61 10.53 -18.16 -9.26
N SER A 62 9.84 -17.50 -10.20
CA SER A 62 10.38 -16.42 -11.01
C SER A 62 9.30 -15.78 -11.88
N ARG A 63 8.72 -14.71 -11.34
CA ARG A 63 8.77 -13.37 -11.94
C ARG A 63 7.99 -12.47 -10.99
N THR A 64 8.69 -11.95 -9.98
CA THR A 64 8.47 -10.56 -9.57
C THR A 64 8.37 -9.78 -10.87
N PRO A 65 7.22 -9.18 -11.24
CA PRO A 65 7.26 -8.23 -12.33
C PRO A 65 8.26 -7.20 -11.86
N LEU A 66 9.40 -7.14 -12.56
CA LEU A 66 10.31 -6.02 -12.53
C LEU A 66 9.40 -4.80 -12.47
N ASN A 67 9.51 -4.08 -11.35
CA ASN A 67 8.91 -2.79 -11.13
C ASN A 67 8.82 -2.12 -12.49
N GLY A 68 7.61 -2.07 -13.04
CA GLY A 68 7.34 -1.30 -14.23
C GLY A 68 7.51 0.12 -13.77
N GLU A 69 8.77 0.57 -13.79
CA GLU A 69 9.17 1.94 -13.88
C GLU A 69 8.46 2.50 -15.12
N VAL A 70 7.16 2.79 -14.98
CA VAL A 70 6.65 4.07 -15.44
C VAL A 70 7.38 5.11 -14.59
N GLN A 71 8.62 5.37 -14.99
CA GLN A 71 9.18 6.71 -14.95
C GLN A 71 8.15 7.59 -15.66
N GLN A 72 7.21 8.13 -14.89
CA GLN A 72 6.63 9.39 -15.28
C GLN A 72 7.77 10.40 -15.12
N PRO A 73 8.23 11.06 -16.19
CA PRO A 73 9.11 12.19 -16.04
C PRO A 73 8.26 13.30 -15.45
N TYR A 74 8.15 13.33 -14.12
CA TYR A 74 7.79 14.55 -13.43
C TYR A 74 9.00 15.46 -13.60
N GLN A 75 9.00 16.29 -14.65
CA GLN A 75 9.80 17.50 -14.64
C GLN A 75 9.24 18.36 -13.49
N GLN A 76 9.83 18.25 -12.31
CA GLN A 76 9.64 19.23 -11.26
C GLN A 76 10.30 20.53 -11.73
N PRO A 77 9.55 21.63 -11.88
CA PRO A 77 10.15 22.95 -11.95
C PRO A 77 10.98 23.12 -10.68
N GLY A 78 12.27 23.42 -10.83
CA GLY A 78 13.26 23.36 -9.78
C GLY A 78 12.82 24.06 -8.49
N TYR A 79 12.67 23.29 -7.43
CA TYR A 79 12.93 23.78 -6.09
C TYR A 79 14.37 23.36 -5.78
N GLN A 80 15.27 24.31 -5.97
CA GLN A 80 16.59 24.28 -5.36
C GLN A 80 16.39 23.97 -3.87
N GLN A 81 16.94 22.85 -3.38
CA GLN A 81 17.01 22.60 -1.95
C GLN A 81 17.82 23.74 -1.34
N ALA A 82 17.17 24.61 -0.57
CA ALA A 82 17.87 25.58 0.26
C ALA A 82 18.70 24.82 1.29
N PRO A 83 19.96 25.21 1.56
CA PRO A 83 20.76 24.59 2.60
C PRO A 83 20.03 24.67 3.95
N PRO A 84 20.17 23.65 4.82
CA PRO A 84 19.48 23.64 6.11
C PRO A 84 19.91 24.86 6.94
N PRO A 85 18.97 25.57 7.59
CA PRO A 85 19.30 26.71 8.45
C PRO A 85 20.15 26.21 9.62
N GLN A 86 21.42 26.62 9.62
CA GLN A 86 22.29 26.49 10.78
C GLN A 86 21.87 27.53 11.83
N GLY A 87 21.45 27.05 13.00
CA GLY A 87 21.41 27.86 14.21
C GLY A 87 20.07 28.49 14.56
N TYR A 88 19.10 27.69 15.00
CA TYR A 88 18.17 28.14 16.04
C TYR A 88 18.65 27.57 17.38
N GLN A 89 19.46 28.34 18.11
CA GLN A 89 19.61 28.12 19.55
C GLN A 89 18.30 28.53 20.19
N GLN A 90 17.51 27.55 20.61
CA GLN A 90 16.31 27.76 21.38
C GLN A 90 16.74 28.26 22.79
N PRO A 91 16.35 29.47 23.24
CA PRO A 91 16.60 29.86 24.61
C PRO A 91 15.79 28.92 25.52
N GLN A 92 16.50 28.15 26.35
CA GLN A 92 15.86 27.29 27.34
C GLN A 92 15.15 28.18 28.38
N PRO A 93 13.83 28.07 28.56
CA PRO A 93 13.17 28.62 29.73
C PRO A 93 13.73 27.88 30.94
N GLY A 94 14.35 28.61 31.87
CA GLY A 94 14.81 28.04 33.13
C GLY A 94 13.62 27.58 33.96
N TYR A 95 13.29 26.28 33.90
CA TYR A 95 12.38 25.67 34.84
C TYR A 95 13.07 25.63 36.21
N GLN A 96 12.78 26.61 37.07
CA GLN A 96 13.08 26.49 38.49
C GLN A 96 12.25 25.34 39.05
N GLN A 97 12.94 24.26 39.42
CA GLN A 97 12.35 23.14 40.12
C GLN A 97 11.76 23.64 41.44
N PRO A 98 10.45 23.47 41.71
CA PRO A 98 9.89 23.76 43.03
C PRO A 98 10.63 22.89 44.05
N GLN A 99 11.27 23.52 45.05
CA GLN A 99 11.87 22.78 46.16
C GLN A 99 10.77 21.91 46.79
N GLN A 100 10.94 20.59 46.73
CA GLN A 100 10.03 19.66 47.39
C GLN A 100 10.05 19.97 48.89
N PRO A 101 8.90 20.27 49.52
CA PRO A 101 8.84 20.40 50.97
C PRO A 101 9.31 19.07 51.60
N PRO A 102 10.01 19.10 52.74
CA PRO A 102 10.49 17.90 53.39
C PRO A 102 9.34 16.92 53.55
N ALA A 103 9.52 15.69 53.07
CA ALA A 103 8.54 14.63 53.16
C ALA A 103 8.10 14.51 54.63
N GLN A 104 6.85 14.87 54.93
CA GLN A 104 6.32 14.61 56.24
C GLN A 104 6.25 13.09 56.40
N PRO A 105 6.82 12.52 57.48
CA PRO A 105 6.67 11.10 57.73
C PRO A 105 5.17 10.81 57.79
N PHE A 106 4.69 9.99 56.86
CA PHE A 106 3.33 9.49 56.85
C PHE A 106 3.13 8.74 58.16
N VAL A 107 2.44 9.37 59.11
CA VAL A 107 2.07 8.74 60.37
C VAL A 107 0.87 7.84 60.09
N ASP A 108 1.09 6.53 60.18
CA ASP A 108 0.03 5.53 60.01
C ASP A 108 -1.13 5.82 60.99
N PRO A 109 -2.35 6.12 60.51
CA PRO A 109 -3.48 6.43 61.38
C PRO A 109 -3.94 5.24 62.24
N VAL A 110 -3.50 4.03 61.90
CA VAL A 110 -3.76 2.80 62.68
C VAL A 110 -2.94 2.72 63.96
N GLN A 111 -1.80 3.40 64.09
CA GLN A 111 -1.03 3.35 65.34
C GLN A 111 -1.62 4.23 66.45
N ARG A 112 -2.39 5.28 66.11
CA ARG A 112 -2.96 6.21 67.11
C ARG A 112 -4.02 5.57 68.01
N THR A 113 -4.62 4.45 67.62
CA THR A 113 -5.72 3.84 68.39
C THR A 113 -5.24 2.86 69.47
N ASN A 114 -3.94 2.56 69.55
CA ASN A 114 -3.40 1.53 70.44
C ASN A 114 -2.69 2.08 71.69
N ASP A 115 -2.63 3.41 71.85
CA ASP A 115 -1.95 4.12 72.94
C ASP A 115 -2.91 4.90 73.87
N ARG A 116 -4.12 4.40 74.13
CA ARG A 116 -5.03 4.97 75.15
C ARG A 116 -5.59 3.91 76.10
#